data_AF-A0A9E4S241-F1
#
_entry.id   AF-A0A9E4S241-F1
#
_cell.length_a   1.000
_cell.length_b   1.000
_cell.length_c   1.000
_cell.angle_alpha   90.00
_cell.angle_beta   90.00
_cell.angle_gamma   90.00
#
_symmetry.space_group_name_H-M   'P 1'
#
loop_
_entity.id
_entity.type
_entity.pdbx_description
1 polymer ?
#
loop_
_entity_poly.entity_id
_entity_poly.type
_entity_poly.pdbx_seq_one_letter_code
_entity_poly.pdbx_strand_id
1 'polypeptide(L)'
;MVEELGRIQRPPASQYDGRRKLLLVPLVYGPQADNAEGAAVLQNYWEQMQTQVKALEAALGGLQHIYHESLTVGGDEGLQQLGAADQRSQLFITGKTESGAVLEATEDMNAMLEALDLQRCMMVPLASTSVASKLQEWLSDSNR
;
A
#
# COMPACT_ATOMS: atom_id res chain seq x y z
N MET A 1 21.65 -24.95 31.30
CA MET A 1 20.21 -25.05 31.04
C MET A 1 19.84 -23.85 30.18
N VAL A 2 19.24 -24.07 29.01
CA VAL A 2 18.81 -22.96 28.13
C VAL A 2 17.45 -22.52 28.66
N GLU A 3 17.40 -21.32 29.21
CA GLU A 3 16.18 -20.70 29.72
C GLU A 3 15.34 -20.24 28.51
N GLU A 4 14.10 -20.72 28.39
CA GLU A 4 13.21 -20.34 27.30
C GLU A 4 12.78 -18.89 27.49
N LEU A 5 13.19 -17.98 26.59
CA LEU A 5 13.00 -16.52 26.66
C LEU A 5 11.54 -16.05 26.46
N GLY A 6 10.57 -16.92 26.74
CA GLY A 6 9.15 -16.69 26.53
C GLY A 6 8.66 -17.08 25.13
N ARG A 7 7.45 -17.62 25.08
CA ARG A 7 6.79 -18.06 23.84
C ARG A 7 5.82 -16.98 23.38
N ILE A 8 6.09 -16.35 22.24
CA ILE A 8 5.13 -15.45 21.60
C ILE A 8 3.98 -16.33 21.08
N GLN A 9 2.84 -16.31 21.77
CA GLN A 9 1.64 -16.97 21.30
C GLN A 9 0.93 -16.07 20.29
N ARG A 10 0.45 -16.68 19.19
CA ARG A 10 -0.40 -15.94 18.26
C ARG A 10 -1.67 -15.54 19.01
N PRO A 11 -1.99 -14.25 19.06
CA PRO A 11 -3.05 -13.81 19.95
C PRO A 11 -4.40 -14.15 19.28
N PRO A 12 -5.42 -14.56 20.05
CA PRO A 12 -6.66 -15.10 19.49
C PRO A 12 -7.44 -14.04 18.71
N ALA A 13 -8.12 -14.45 17.64
CA ALA A 13 -8.88 -13.51 16.80
C ALA A 13 -9.96 -12.74 17.58
N SER A 14 -10.58 -13.39 18.57
CA SER A 14 -11.64 -12.81 19.41
C SER A 14 -11.22 -11.59 20.23
N GLN A 15 -9.92 -11.39 20.48
CA GLN A 15 -9.45 -10.17 21.17
C GLN A 15 -9.74 -8.89 20.35
N TYR A 16 -9.98 -9.03 19.05
CA TYR A 16 -10.25 -7.93 18.13
C TYR A 16 -11.75 -7.75 17.84
N ASP A 17 -12.63 -8.50 18.52
CA ASP A 17 -14.07 -8.38 18.33
C ASP A 17 -14.56 -6.97 18.68
N GLY A 18 -15.49 -6.44 17.87
CA GLY A 18 -16.03 -5.08 18.03
C GLY A 18 -15.03 -3.94 17.77
N ARG A 19 -13.80 -4.23 17.34
CA ARG A 19 -12.78 -3.21 17.04
C ARG A 19 -12.66 -2.94 15.53
N ARG A 20 -12.28 -1.71 15.20
CA ARG A 20 -11.77 -1.36 13.87
C ARG A 20 -10.37 -1.93 13.70
N LYS A 21 -10.11 -2.52 12.53
CA LYS A 21 -8.85 -3.18 12.18
C LYS A 21 -8.34 -2.58 10.88
N LEU A 22 -7.04 -2.40 10.79
CA LEU A 22 -6.36 -2.02 9.55
C LEU A 22 -5.42 -3.15 9.15
N LEU A 23 -5.56 -3.64 7.92
CA LEU A 23 -4.62 -4.56 7.31
C LEU A 23 -3.70 -3.76 6.39
N LEU A 24 -2.41 -3.74 6.72
CA LEU A 24 -1.42 -3.06 5.89
C LEU A 24 -0.77 -4.07 4.95
N VAL A 25 -0.87 -3.80 3.65
CA VAL A 25 -0.21 -4.58 2.60
C VAL A 25 0.81 -3.66 1.92
N PRO A 26 2.10 -4.00 1.92
CA PRO A 26 3.10 -3.24 1.17
C PRO A 26 2.81 -3.24 -0.33
N LEU A 27 2.84 -2.09 -0.98
CA LEU A 27 2.83 -2.04 -2.44
C LEU A 27 4.24 -2.35 -2.95
N VAL A 28 4.38 -3.39 -3.80
CA VAL A 28 5.67 -3.78 -4.37
C VAL A 28 5.66 -3.54 -5.87
N TYR A 29 6.47 -2.58 -6.31
CA TYR A 29 6.60 -2.25 -7.73
C TYR A 29 7.32 -3.34 -8.52
N GLY A 30 6.93 -3.45 -9.80
CA GLY A 30 7.51 -4.40 -10.75
C GLY A 30 9.01 -4.21 -10.96
N PRO A 31 9.78 -5.29 -11.13
CA PRO A 31 11.13 -5.17 -11.67
C PRO A 31 11.09 -4.68 -13.13
N GLN A 32 12.24 -4.39 -13.71
CA GLN A 32 12.33 -4.11 -15.14
C GLN A 32 11.77 -5.27 -15.97
N ALA A 33 11.18 -4.95 -17.13
CA ALA A 33 10.38 -5.89 -17.93
C ALA A 33 11.16 -7.12 -18.43
N ASP A 34 12.49 -7.07 -18.43
CA ASP A 34 13.40 -8.14 -18.85
C ASP A 34 13.89 -9.03 -17.70
N ASN A 35 13.49 -8.77 -16.46
CA ASN A 35 13.90 -9.55 -15.29
C ASN A 35 12.88 -10.65 -14.93
N ALA A 36 13.08 -11.83 -15.52
CA ALA A 36 12.23 -13.00 -15.28
C ALA A 36 12.24 -13.50 -13.82
N GLU A 37 13.39 -13.46 -13.16
CA GLU A 37 13.50 -13.89 -11.75
C GLU A 37 12.72 -12.95 -10.83
N GLY A 38 12.88 -11.65 -11.01
CA GLY A 38 12.12 -10.64 -10.27
C GLY A 38 10.62 -10.76 -10.51
N ALA A 39 10.20 -11.04 -11.75
CA ALA A 39 8.79 -11.24 -12.08
C ALA A 39 8.21 -12.45 -11.34
N ALA A 40 8.95 -13.56 -11.24
CA ALA A 40 8.56 -14.74 -10.50
C ALA A 40 8.47 -14.48 -8.98
N VAL A 41 9.45 -13.76 -8.41
CA VAL A 41 9.43 -13.37 -6.99
C VAL A 41 8.22 -12.48 -6.68
N LEU A 42 7.93 -11.52 -7.55
CA LEU A 42 6.80 -10.62 -7.38
C LEU A 42 5.46 -11.35 -7.51
N GLN A 43 5.33 -12.28 -8.46
CA GLN A 43 4.14 -13.12 -8.56
C GLN A 43 3.92 -13.94 -7.27
N ASN A 44 4.98 -14.58 -6.76
CA ASN A 44 4.93 -15.32 -5.50
C ASN A 44 4.50 -14.43 -4.32
N TYR A 45 5.02 -13.21 -4.26
CA TYR A 45 4.62 -12.22 -3.27
C TYR A 45 3.11 -11.95 -3.32
N TRP A 46 2.56 -11.68 -4.52
CA TRP A 46 1.15 -11.39 -4.70
C TRP A 46 0.24 -12.58 -4.35
N GLU A 47 0.65 -13.81 -4.66
CA GLU A 47 -0.10 -15.02 -4.28
C GLU A 47 -0.11 -15.24 -2.76
N GLN A 48 1.03 -15.05 -2.12
CA GLN A 48 1.15 -15.17 -0.66
C GLN A 48 0.35 -14.07 0.06
N MET A 49 0.41 -12.84 -0.44
CA MET A 49 -0.36 -11.70 0.08
C MET A 49 -1.86 -12.01 0.04
N GLN A 50 -2.37 -12.44 -1.13
CA GLN A 50 -3.79 -12.80 -1.28
C GLN A 50 -4.22 -13.91 -0.33
N THR A 51 -3.39 -14.93 -0.17
CA THR A 51 -3.63 -16.03 0.78
C THR A 51 -3.71 -15.52 2.22
N GLN A 52 -2.79 -14.63 2.61
CA GLN A 52 -2.74 -14.07 3.95
C GLN A 52 -3.93 -13.14 4.24
N VAL A 53 -4.30 -12.26 3.30
CA VAL A 53 -5.47 -11.39 3.46
C VAL A 53 -6.74 -12.22 3.60
N LYS A 54 -6.93 -13.26 2.77
CA LYS A 54 -8.09 -14.15 2.87
C LYS A 54 -8.19 -14.84 4.22
N ALA A 55 -7.05 -15.28 4.78
CA ALA A 55 -7.02 -15.88 6.11
C ALA A 55 -7.38 -14.87 7.21
N LEU A 56 -6.93 -13.62 7.07
CA LEU A 56 -7.26 -12.54 8.01
C LEU A 56 -8.74 -12.15 7.91
N GLU A 57 -9.31 -12.06 6.72
CA GLU A 57 -10.75 -11.81 6.53
C GLU A 57 -11.60 -12.90 7.17
N ALA A 58 -11.23 -14.17 6.98
CA ALA A 58 -11.95 -15.29 7.57
C ALA A 58 -11.88 -15.28 9.11
N ALA A 59 -10.76 -14.82 9.68
CA ALA A 59 -10.55 -14.79 11.13
C ALA A 59 -11.11 -13.52 11.80
N LEU A 60 -11.07 -12.37 11.12
CA LEU A 60 -11.32 -11.06 11.70
C LEU A 60 -12.62 -10.39 11.19
N GLY A 61 -13.28 -10.98 10.20
CA GLY A 61 -14.39 -10.39 9.46
C GLY A 61 -13.95 -9.80 8.12
N GLY A 62 -14.92 -9.59 7.21
CA GLY A 62 -14.66 -9.09 5.86
C GLY A 62 -14.09 -7.67 5.80
N LEU A 63 -13.56 -7.30 4.64
CA LEU A 63 -13.09 -5.94 4.34
C LEU A 63 -14.25 -5.03 3.97
N GLN A 64 -14.25 -3.83 4.53
CA GLN A 64 -15.30 -2.81 4.28
C GLN A 64 -14.78 -1.63 3.46
N HIS A 65 -13.55 -1.20 3.72
CA HIS A 65 -12.92 -0.06 3.05
C HIS A 65 -11.53 -0.46 2.57
N ILE A 66 -11.18 -0.02 1.36
CA ILE A 66 -9.89 -0.24 0.73
C ILE A 66 -9.30 1.12 0.41
N TYR A 67 -8.03 1.28 0.80
CA TYR A 67 -7.23 2.45 0.50
C TYR A 67 -6.03 1.96 -0.28
N HIS A 68 -5.85 2.46 -1.51
CA HIS A 68 -4.69 2.17 -2.33
C HIS A 68 -3.80 3.41 -2.43
N GLU A 69 -2.48 3.24 -2.33
CA GLU A 69 -1.51 4.32 -2.47
C GLU A 69 -1.67 5.03 -3.83
N SER A 70 -1.41 6.34 -3.88
CA SER A 70 -1.51 7.14 -5.12
C SER A 70 -2.93 7.24 -5.71
N LEU A 71 -3.97 6.86 -4.97
CA LEU A 71 -5.35 6.93 -5.44
C LEU A 71 -6.03 8.22 -4.95
N THR A 72 -6.39 9.09 -5.87
CA THR A 72 -7.02 10.40 -5.58
C THR A 72 -8.53 10.41 -5.77
N VAL A 73 -9.09 9.35 -6.36
CA VAL A 73 -10.53 9.18 -6.58
C VAL A 73 -10.91 7.75 -6.19
N GLY A 74 -11.99 7.60 -5.42
CA GLY A 74 -12.53 6.29 -5.02
C GLY A 74 -13.50 5.67 -6.03
N GLY A 75 -14.12 4.57 -5.64
CA GLY A 75 -15.17 3.88 -6.40
C GLY A 75 -14.70 3.35 -7.76
N ASP A 76 -15.64 3.23 -8.70
CA ASP A 76 -15.40 2.65 -10.03
C ASP A 76 -14.41 3.47 -10.86
N GLU A 77 -14.44 4.80 -10.73
CA GLU A 77 -13.48 5.69 -11.41
C GLU A 77 -12.05 5.41 -10.92
N GLY A 78 -11.86 5.32 -9.60
CA GLY A 78 -10.58 4.95 -9.01
C GLY A 78 -10.08 3.59 -9.47
N LEU A 79 -10.98 2.60 -9.53
CA LEU A 79 -10.64 1.25 -9.99
C LEU A 79 -10.19 1.23 -11.45
N GLN A 80 -10.80 2.04 -12.31
CA GLN A 80 -10.37 2.21 -13.71
C GLN A 80 -8.97 2.84 -13.80
N GLN A 81 -8.67 3.85 -12.97
CA GLN A 81 -7.36 4.48 -12.92
C GLN A 81 -6.26 3.50 -12.49
N LEU A 82 -6.54 2.62 -11.53
CA LEU A 82 -5.59 1.58 -11.07
C LEU A 82 -5.22 0.61 -12.19
N GLY A 83 -6.18 0.26 -13.07
CA GLY A 83 -5.95 -0.68 -14.17
C GLY A 83 -4.90 -0.21 -15.18
N ALA A 84 -4.67 1.10 -15.30
CA ALA A 84 -3.63 1.67 -16.15
C ALA A 84 -2.22 1.61 -15.52
N ALA A 85 -2.13 1.48 -14.19
CA ALA A 85 -0.88 1.57 -13.44
C ALA A 85 -0.35 0.19 -12.99
N ASP A 86 -1.20 -0.65 -12.37
CA ASP A 86 -0.84 -2.00 -11.95
C ASP A 86 -2.06 -2.95 -12.02
N GLN A 87 -2.02 -3.88 -12.98
CA GLN A 87 -3.11 -4.82 -13.20
C GLN A 87 -3.35 -5.75 -12.00
N ARG A 88 -2.34 -6.01 -11.15
CA ARG A 88 -2.47 -6.95 -10.01
C ARG A 88 -3.25 -6.32 -8.87
N SER A 89 -2.93 -5.08 -8.52
CA SER A 89 -3.71 -4.30 -7.55
C SER A 89 -5.16 -4.17 -8.01
N GLN A 90 -5.37 -3.83 -9.28
CA GLN A 90 -6.71 -3.66 -9.84
C GLN A 90 -7.52 -4.96 -9.76
N LEU A 91 -6.96 -6.10 -10.18
CA LEU A 91 -7.64 -7.41 -10.10
C LEU A 91 -7.99 -7.80 -8.67
N PHE A 92 -7.05 -7.61 -7.74
CA PHE A 92 -7.28 -7.92 -6.33
C PHE A 92 -8.41 -7.07 -5.73
N ILE A 93 -8.38 -5.76 -5.95
CA ILE A 93 -9.36 -4.82 -5.41
C ILE A 93 -10.74 -5.05 -6.02
N THR A 94 -10.81 -5.34 -7.33
CA THR A 94 -12.08 -5.63 -8.02
C THR A 94 -12.84 -6.76 -7.32
N GLY A 95 -12.17 -7.88 -7.01
CA GLY A 95 -12.80 -9.00 -6.31
C GLY A 95 -13.29 -8.65 -4.89
N LYS A 96 -12.67 -7.65 -4.24
CA LYS A 96 -13.10 -7.15 -2.94
C LYS A 96 -14.29 -6.20 -3.04
N THR A 97 -14.31 -5.32 -4.04
CA THR A 97 -15.42 -4.39 -4.26
C THR A 97 -16.69 -5.14 -4.69
N GLU A 98 -16.54 -6.21 -5.49
CA GLU A 98 -17.64 -7.14 -5.80
C GLU A 98 -18.20 -7.84 -4.55
N SER A 99 -17.39 -8.02 -3.52
CA SER A 99 -17.79 -8.58 -2.23
C SER A 99 -18.37 -7.55 -1.25
N GLY A 100 -18.54 -6.29 -1.69
CA GLY A 100 -19.16 -5.20 -0.93
C GLY A 100 -18.20 -4.22 -0.28
N ALA A 101 -16.88 -4.36 -0.46
CA ALA A 101 -15.92 -3.36 0.01
C ALA A 101 -15.99 -2.07 -0.83
N VAL A 102 -15.73 -0.93 -0.20
CA VAL A 102 -15.68 0.37 -0.88
C VAL A 102 -14.22 0.76 -1.12
N LEU A 103 -13.88 1.12 -2.36
CA LEU A 103 -12.60 1.74 -2.68
C LEU A 103 -12.69 3.23 -2.36
N GLU A 104 -11.91 3.70 -1.40
CA GLU A 104 -11.87 5.08 -0.95
C GLU A 104 -10.75 5.85 -1.66
N ALA A 105 -10.93 7.16 -1.85
CA ALA A 105 -9.80 8.02 -2.19
C ALA A 105 -8.83 8.07 -1.00
N THR A 106 -7.55 7.81 -1.26
CA THR A 106 -6.51 7.80 -0.22
C THR A 106 -5.79 9.14 -0.14
N GLU A 107 -5.58 9.78 -1.29
CA GLU A 107 -4.74 10.96 -1.44
C GLU A 107 -5.57 12.18 -1.84
N ASP A 108 -5.17 13.37 -1.38
CA ASP A 108 -5.59 14.62 -2.01
C ASP A 108 -4.75 14.85 -3.27
N MET A 109 -5.41 15.15 -4.40
CA MET A 109 -4.73 15.34 -5.68
C MET A 109 -3.68 16.47 -5.64
N ASN A 110 -3.99 17.60 -5.01
CA ASN A 110 -3.08 18.74 -5.01
C ASN A 110 -1.86 18.44 -4.13
N ALA A 111 -2.09 17.90 -2.93
CA ALA A 111 -1.01 17.51 -2.02
C ALA A 111 -0.10 16.44 -2.66
N MET A 112 -0.68 15.43 -3.31
CA MET A 112 0.06 14.38 -4.01
C MET A 112 0.92 14.96 -5.14
N LEU A 113 0.37 15.84 -5.98
CA LEU A 113 1.12 16.45 -7.08
C LEU A 113 2.25 17.35 -6.58
N GLU A 114 2.02 18.13 -5.52
CA GLU A 114 3.05 18.94 -4.88
C GLU A 114 4.20 18.06 -4.35
N ALA A 115 3.88 16.99 -3.62
CA ALA A 115 4.88 16.06 -3.09
C ALA A 115 5.69 15.39 -4.22
N LEU A 116 5.04 14.99 -5.32
CA LEU A 116 5.71 14.41 -6.48
C LEU A 116 6.66 15.39 -7.17
N ASP A 117 6.27 16.65 -7.32
CA ASP A 117 7.13 17.68 -7.92
C ASP A 117 8.33 17.99 -7.02
N LEU A 118 8.14 18.08 -5.70
CA LEU A 118 9.24 18.24 -4.75
C LEU A 118 10.22 17.06 -4.79
N GLN A 119 9.70 15.83 -4.84
CA GLN A 119 10.53 14.63 -5.03
C GLN A 119 11.33 14.70 -6.34
N ARG A 120 10.70 15.06 -7.46
CA ARG A 120 11.39 15.24 -8.75
C ARG A 120 12.49 16.28 -8.69
N CYS A 121 12.26 17.41 -8.04
CA CYS A 121 13.29 18.42 -7.83
C CYS A 121 14.50 17.86 -7.10
N MET A 122 14.30 16.98 -6.12
CA MET A 122 15.39 16.36 -5.34
C MET A 122 16.09 15.20 -6.06
N MET A 123 15.46 14.58 -7.07
CA MET A 123 16.11 13.55 -7.88
C MET A 123 17.18 14.11 -8.84
N VAL A 124 17.15 15.41 -9.13
CA VAL A 124 18.18 16.08 -9.93
C VAL A 124 19.40 16.37 -9.06
N PRO A 125 20.64 16.21 -9.55
CA PRO A 125 21.84 16.61 -8.80
C PRO A 125 21.83 18.11 -8.47
N LEU A 126 21.59 18.45 -7.20
CA LEU A 126 21.57 19.83 -6.72
C LEU A 126 22.98 20.29 -6.32
N ALA A 127 23.45 21.39 -6.90
CA ALA A 127 24.75 21.97 -6.55
C ALA A 127 24.74 22.75 -5.21
N SER A 128 23.58 23.30 -4.83
CA SER A 128 23.43 24.09 -3.61
C SER A 128 22.84 23.26 -2.48
N THR A 129 23.60 23.09 -1.41
CA THR A 129 23.15 22.41 -0.18
C THR A 129 21.99 23.15 0.48
N SER A 130 21.98 24.49 0.44
CA SER A 130 20.88 25.28 1.00
C SER A 130 19.56 25.07 0.24
N VAL A 131 19.62 24.93 -1.08
CA VAL A 131 18.42 24.61 -1.88
C VAL A 131 17.92 23.20 -1.54
N ALA A 132 18.83 22.22 -1.44
CA ALA A 132 18.49 20.85 -1.07
C ALA A 132 17.79 20.79 0.31
N SER A 133 18.31 21.49 1.31
CA SER A 133 17.70 21.55 2.64
C SER A 133 16.29 22.14 2.62
N LYS A 134 16.08 23.25 1.88
CA LYS A 134 14.74 23.87 1.79
C LYS A 134 13.72 22.98 1.09
N LEU A 135 14.12 22.27 0.03
CA LEU A 135 13.23 21.31 -0.65
C LEU A 135 12.88 20.12 0.26
N GLN A 136 13.84 19.63 1.05
CA GLN A 136 13.61 18.57 2.02
C GLN A 136 12.67 19.03 3.16
N GLU A 137 12.85 20.23 3.68
CA GLU A 137 11.97 20.85 4.67
C GLU A 137 10.55 20.98 4.11
N TRP A 138 10.42 21.56 2.91
CA TRP A 138 9.11 21.70 2.25
C TRP A 138 8.43 20.34 2.05
N LEU A 139 9.12 19.32 1.51
CA LEU A 139 8.53 17.99 1.38
C LEU A 139 8.09 17.40 2.73
N SER A 140 8.87 17.63 3.78
CA SER A 140 8.55 17.11 5.12
C SER A 140 7.32 17.80 5.72
N ASP A 141 7.14 19.10 5.44
CA ASP A 141 5.98 19.87 5.89
C ASP A 141 4.72 19.57 5.06
N SER A 142 4.84 19.31 3.75
CA SER A 142 3.70 18.89 2.91
C SER A 142 3.13 17.52 3.30
N ASN A 143 3.88 16.71 4.07
CA ASN A 143 3.48 15.38 4.54
C ASN A 143 2.94 15.36 5.99
N ARG A 144 2.75 16.51 6.62
CA ARG A 144 2.20 16.65 7.99
C ARG A 144 0.70 16.91 7.98
#